data_AF-A0A0D3VBS3-F1
#
_entry.id   AF-A0A0D3VBS3-F1
#
_cell.length_a   1.000
_cell.length_b   1.000
_cell.length_c   1.000
_cell.angle_alpha   90.00
_cell.angle_beta   90.00
_cell.angle_gamma   90.00
#
_symmetry.space_group_name_H-M   'P 1'
#
loop_
_entity.id
_entity.type
_entity.pdbx_description
1 polymer ?
#
loop_
_entity_poly.entity_id
_entity_poly.type
_entity_poly.pdbx_seq_one_letter_code
_entity_poly.pdbx_strand_id
1 'polypeptide(L)'
;MTWKKNILSVLVLVVAIVLSIWSFQKLPEQMVMNNNEISRWFIVLFIPAVMAFMFVLMQLLPFIATNNNNHLRIQSSMDVIVTISLVILVFVHGMLIADGLGHPMNLDLIGPLVTGVTFIVVGNYMPRFKQNGHVGGQINMTIREDVRRKIQLVFGRIFVVGGLGMLLVTLLPSKVVIPTFVAVLLISVLTVLGSSFYYLKIKSAQR
;
A
#
# COMPACT_ATOMS: atom_id res chain seq x y z
N MET A 1 -12.41 -21.61 6.26
CA MET A 1 -11.02 -21.20 6.58
C MET A 1 -10.06 -22.06 5.76
N THR A 2 -9.73 -21.66 4.53
CA THR A 2 -8.88 -22.47 3.63
C THR A 2 -7.42 -22.13 3.85
N TRP A 3 -6.78 -22.82 4.79
CA TRP A 3 -5.36 -22.67 5.17
C TRP A 3 -4.38 -22.68 3.99
N LYS A 4 -4.73 -23.34 2.88
CA LYS A 4 -3.93 -23.38 1.65
C LYS A 4 -3.84 -22.04 0.92
N LYS A 5 -4.80 -21.13 1.11
CA LYS A 5 -4.91 -19.87 0.34
C LYS A 5 -3.99 -18.76 0.86
N ASN A 6 -3.64 -18.78 2.15
CA ASN A 6 -2.88 -17.71 2.82
C ASN A 6 -1.49 -18.16 3.27
N ILE A 7 -0.99 -19.29 2.77
CA ILE A 7 0.31 -19.85 3.17
C ILE A 7 1.45 -18.84 2.98
N LEU A 8 1.41 -18.07 1.89
CA LEU A 8 2.41 -17.04 1.60
C LEU A 8 2.37 -15.90 2.61
N SER A 9 1.19 -15.37 2.92
CA SER A 9 1.01 -14.30 3.91
C SER A 9 1.48 -14.72 5.30
N VAL A 10 1.17 -15.97 5.70
CA VAL A 10 1.62 -16.54 6.97
C VAL A 10 3.14 -16.72 6.98
N LEU A 11 3.72 -17.26 5.91
CA LEU A 11 5.16 -17.43 5.77
C LEU A 11 5.89 -16.09 5.89
N VAL A 12 5.39 -15.05 5.22
CA VAL A 12 5.96 -13.70 5.29
C VAL A 12 5.87 -13.12 6.71
N LEU A 13 4.76 -13.34 7.42
CA LEU A 13 4.62 -12.92 8.82
C LEU A 13 5.60 -13.67 9.74
N VAL A 14 5.77 -14.98 9.55
CA VAL A 14 6.74 -15.78 10.31
C VAL A 14 8.16 -15.28 10.04
N VAL A 15 8.51 -14.96 8.80
CA VAL A 15 9.81 -14.37 8.46
C VAL A 15 10.04 -13.05 9.21
N ALA A 16 9.05 -12.14 9.25
CA ALA A 16 9.16 -10.91 10.04
C ALA A 16 9.44 -11.20 11.52
N ILE A 17 8.71 -12.14 12.13
CA ILE A 17 8.87 -12.50 13.54
C ILE A 17 10.25 -13.11 13.81
N VAL A 18 10.71 -14.00 12.93
CA VAL A 18 12.05 -14.61 13.04
C VAL A 18 13.15 -13.56 12.92
N LEU A 19 13.04 -12.64 11.95
CA LEU A 19 13.98 -11.51 11.81
C LEU A 19 13.99 -10.64 13.07
N SER A 20 12.82 -10.36 13.64
CA SER A 20 12.67 -9.61 14.89
C SER A 20 13.39 -10.28 16.05
N ILE A 21 13.14 -11.57 16.29
CA ILE A 21 13.77 -12.31 17.40
C ILE A 21 15.29 -12.39 17.20
N TRP A 22 15.74 -12.69 15.98
CA TRP A 22 17.17 -12.83 15.68
C TRP A 22 17.95 -11.52 15.79
N SER A 23 17.34 -10.40 15.39
CA SER A 23 17.98 -9.08 15.42
C SER A 23 17.94 -8.41 16.79
N PHE A 24 16.99 -8.77 17.66
CA PHE A 24 16.74 -8.07 18.92
C PHE A 24 17.99 -7.90 19.80
N GLN A 25 18.81 -8.95 19.93
CA GLN A 25 20.03 -8.91 20.74
C GLN A 25 21.20 -8.18 20.06
N LYS A 26 21.15 -8.05 18.74
CA LYS A 26 22.22 -7.46 17.93
C LYS A 26 22.01 -5.97 17.67
N LEU A 27 20.78 -5.49 17.80
CA LEU A 27 20.42 -4.10 17.60
C LEU A 27 20.76 -3.24 18.83
N PRO A 28 21.35 -2.05 18.64
CA PRO A 28 21.58 -1.10 19.72
C PRO A 28 20.25 -0.62 20.31
N GLU A 29 20.23 -0.17 21.57
CA GLU A 29 18.98 0.22 22.24
C GLU A 29 18.25 1.38 21.53
N GLN A 30 19.03 2.32 20.98
CA GLN A 30 18.58 3.46 20.21
C GLN A 30 19.36 3.53 18.88
N MET A 31 18.65 3.82 17.80
CA MET A 31 19.20 3.99 16.45
C MET A 31 18.84 5.38 15.94
N VAL A 32 19.81 6.09 15.36
CA VAL A 32 19.56 7.37 14.71
C VAL A 32 19.19 7.09 13.26
N MET A 33 17.91 7.27 12.93
CA MET A 33 17.40 7.15 11.58
C MET A 33 16.78 8.46 11.12
N ASN A 34 17.29 9.01 10.02
CA ASN A 34 16.81 10.26 9.44
C ASN A 34 16.70 11.40 10.49
N ASN A 35 17.78 11.61 11.24
CA ASN A 35 17.90 12.57 12.36
C ASN A 35 16.94 12.35 13.55
N ASN A 36 16.22 11.23 13.59
CA ASN A 36 15.36 10.86 14.72
C ASN A 36 15.92 9.64 15.44
N GLU A 37 15.85 9.65 16.77
CA GLU A 37 16.18 8.49 17.59
C GLU A 37 14.98 7.53 17.64
N ILE A 38 15.21 6.28 17.22
CA ILE A 38 14.20 5.23 17.19
C ILE A 38 14.69 4.07 18.06
N SER A 39 13.83 3.60 18.97
CA SER A 39 14.18 2.47 19.84
C SER A 39 14.20 1.14 19.08
N ARG A 40 15.07 0.21 19.49
CA ARG A 40 15.05 -1.16 18.92
C ARG A 40 13.70 -1.85 19.04
N TRP A 41 12.98 -1.58 20.13
CA TRP A 41 11.65 -2.14 20.36
C TRP A 41 10.67 -1.70 19.28
N PHE A 42 10.74 -0.43 18.89
CA PHE A 42 9.91 0.08 17.81
C PHE A 42 10.19 -0.68 16.51
N ILE A 43 11.46 -0.81 16.11
CA ILE A 43 11.81 -1.50 14.85
C ILE A 43 11.39 -2.96 14.88
N VAL A 44 11.73 -3.67 15.95
CA VAL A 44 11.50 -5.12 16.08
C VAL A 44 10.02 -5.47 16.24
N LEU A 45 9.19 -4.60 16.85
CA LEU A 45 7.80 -4.92 17.19
C LEU A 45 6.78 -4.23 16.27
N PHE A 46 7.02 -2.98 15.87
CA PHE A 46 6.01 -2.17 15.19
C PHE A 46 5.61 -2.77 13.83
N ILE A 47 6.59 -3.10 12.98
CA ILE A 47 6.28 -3.63 11.64
C ILE A 47 5.61 -5.01 11.71
N PRO A 48 6.13 -6.00 12.48
CA PRO A 48 5.42 -7.27 12.63
C PRO A 48 4.02 -7.13 13.24
N ALA A 49 3.82 -6.18 14.16
CA ALA A 49 2.50 -5.91 14.73
C ALA A 49 1.52 -5.36 13.68
N VAL A 50 1.95 -4.41 12.84
CA VAL A 50 1.15 -3.90 11.71
C VAL A 50 0.83 -5.02 10.72
N MET A 51 1.80 -5.88 10.40
CA MET A 51 1.60 -7.04 9.53
C MET A 51 0.56 -8.02 10.11
N ALA A 52 0.68 -8.35 11.40
CA ALA A 52 -0.28 -9.22 12.09
C ALA A 52 -1.69 -8.59 12.10
N PHE A 53 -1.78 -7.30 12.39
CA PHE A 53 -3.05 -6.56 12.36
C PHE A 53 -3.70 -6.58 10.98
N MET A 54 -2.94 -6.32 9.91
CA MET A 54 -3.44 -6.39 8.53
C MET A 54 -3.92 -7.80 8.16
N PHE A 55 -3.17 -8.83 8.56
CA PHE A 55 -3.54 -10.22 8.31
C PHE A 55 -4.84 -10.60 9.03
N VAL A 56 -4.98 -10.21 10.31
CA VAL A 56 -6.19 -10.44 11.09
C VAL A 56 -7.38 -9.68 10.49
N LEU A 57 -7.21 -8.41 10.13
CA LEU A 57 -8.25 -7.60 9.49
C LEU A 57 -8.76 -8.29 8.22
N MET A 58 -7.86 -8.84 7.40
CA MET A 58 -8.23 -9.58 6.19
C MET A 58 -9.07 -10.83 6.49
N GLN A 59 -8.76 -11.55 7.58
CA GLN A 59 -9.51 -12.72 8.02
C GLN A 59 -10.90 -12.35 8.58
N LEU A 60 -11.05 -11.13 9.12
CA LEU A 60 -12.30 -10.63 9.67
C LEU A 60 -13.25 -10.06 8.61
N LEU A 61 -12.73 -9.61 7.46
CA LEU A 61 -13.53 -9.05 6.35
C LEU A 61 -14.73 -9.93 5.92
N PRO A 62 -14.60 -11.27 5.75
CA PRO A 62 -15.71 -12.12 5.36
C PRO A 62 -16.86 -12.15 6.38
N PHE A 63 -16.56 -11.94 7.67
CA PHE A 63 -17.57 -11.93 8.74
C PHE A 63 -18.36 -10.61 8.78
N ILE A 64 -17.75 -9.52 8.31
CA ILE A 64 -18.37 -8.19 8.23
C ILE A 64 -19.21 -8.06 6.94
N ALA A 65 -18.83 -8.80 5.89
CA ALA A 65 -19.40 -8.64 4.55
C ALA A 65 -20.71 -9.46 4.37
N THR A 66 -21.85 -8.80 4.49
CA THR A 66 -23.21 -9.40 4.55
C THR A 66 -23.79 -10.00 3.25
N ASN A 67 -23.17 -9.90 2.06
CA ASN A 67 -23.86 -10.24 0.78
C ASN A 67 -23.09 -11.15 -0.21
N ASN A 68 -23.52 -12.41 -0.34
CA ASN A 68 -22.78 -13.56 -0.91
C ASN A 68 -22.35 -13.51 -2.40
N ASN A 69 -23.00 -12.78 -3.30
CA ASN A 69 -22.87 -13.11 -4.74
C ASN A 69 -21.65 -12.51 -5.50
N ASN A 70 -20.97 -11.49 -4.96
CA ASN A 70 -19.77 -10.89 -5.59
C ASN A 70 -18.48 -11.09 -4.76
N HIS A 71 -18.57 -11.78 -3.62
CA HIS A 71 -17.52 -11.86 -2.61
C HIS A 71 -16.23 -12.51 -3.10
N LEU A 72 -16.31 -13.62 -3.83
CA LEU A 72 -15.12 -14.41 -4.19
C LEU A 72 -14.11 -13.65 -5.06
N ARG A 73 -14.59 -12.77 -5.98
CA ARG A 73 -13.72 -11.97 -6.85
C ARG A 73 -13.10 -10.78 -6.12
N ILE A 74 -13.86 -10.11 -5.25
CA ILE A 74 -13.36 -9.00 -4.44
C ILE A 74 -12.36 -9.53 -3.41
N GLN A 75 -12.71 -10.63 -2.72
CA GLN A 75 -11.84 -11.31 -1.76
C GLN A 75 -10.53 -11.75 -2.41
N SER A 76 -10.57 -12.37 -3.60
CA SER A 76 -9.34 -12.73 -4.32
C SER A 76 -8.46 -11.52 -4.69
N SER A 77 -9.04 -10.36 -4.94
CA SER A 77 -8.28 -9.14 -5.22
C SER A 77 -7.68 -8.56 -3.94
N MET A 78 -8.42 -8.58 -2.84
CA MET A 78 -7.95 -8.16 -1.52
C MET A 78 -6.85 -9.07 -0.98
N ASP A 79 -6.97 -10.40 -1.16
CA ASP A 79 -5.95 -11.39 -0.79
C ASP A 79 -4.59 -11.02 -1.42
N VAL A 80 -4.59 -10.64 -2.70
CA VAL A 80 -3.38 -10.23 -3.42
C VAL A 80 -2.83 -8.91 -2.89
N ILE A 81 -3.68 -7.89 -2.71
CA ILE A 81 -3.25 -6.58 -2.20
C ILE A 81 -2.61 -6.73 -0.82
N VAL A 82 -3.25 -7.44 0.11
CA VAL A 82 -2.73 -7.65 1.46
C VAL A 82 -1.42 -8.44 1.41
N THR A 83 -1.35 -9.50 0.60
CA THR A 83 -0.13 -10.30 0.49
C THR A 83 1.05 -9.48 -0.04
N ILE A 84 0.85 -8.65 -1.06
CA ILE A 84 1.90 -7.78 -1.58
C ILE A 84 2.29 -6.74 -0.54
N SER A 85 1.33 -6.14 0.17
CA SER A 85 1.63 -5.21 1.28
C SER A 85 2.45 -5.86 2.38
N LEU A 86 2.16 -7.12 2.75
CA LEU A 86 2.96 -7.86 3.73
C LEU A 86 4.39 -8.11 3.24
N VAL A 87 4.57 -8.47 1.96
CA VAL A 87 5.90 -8.65 1.36
C VAL A 87 6.70 -7.34 1.40
N ILE A 88 6.07 -6.22 1.06
CA ILE A 88 6.70 -4.89 1.14
C ILE A 88 7.10 -4.57 2.58
N LEU A 89 6.21 -4.81 3.55
CA LEU A 89 6.50 -4.56 4.97
C LEU A 89 7.65 -5.41 5.48
N VAL A 90 7.73 -6.70 5.12
CA VAL A 90 8.85 -7.57 5.50
C VAL A 90 10.17 -7.06 4.91
N PHE A 91 10.14 -6.55 3.68
CA PHE A 91 11.31 -6.01 3.01
C PHE A 91 11.80 -4.74 3.71
N VAL A 92 10.88 -3.81 4.02
CA VAL A 92 11.20 -2.59 4.80
C VAL A 92 11.75 -2.96 6.17
N HIS A 93 11.14 -3.92 6.86
CA HIS A 93 11.62 -4.42 8.16
C HIS A 93 13.07 -4.90 8.10
N GLY A 94 13.40 -5.69 7.07
CA GLY A 94 14.76 -6.15 6.82
C GLY A 94 15.74 -5.02 6.57
N MET A 95 15.35 -3.98 5.82
CA MET A 95 16.20 -2.80 5.58
C MET A 95 16.47 -2.02 6.86
N LEU A 96 15.46 -1.80 7.70
CA LEU A 96 15.63 -1.10 8.98
C LEU A 96 16.52 -1.89 9.94
N ILE A 97 16.37 -3.22 9.99
CA ILE A 97 17.26 -4.08 10.78
C ILE A 97 18.69 -3.99 10.26
N ALA A 98 18.90 -4.05 8.94
CA ALA A 98 20.23 -3.97 8.35
C ALA A 98 20.93 -2.64 8.65
N ASP A 99 20.20 -1.53 8.53
CA ASP A 99 20.67 -0.20 8.91
C ASP A 99 21.07 -0.15 10.39
N GLY A 100 20.21 -0.67 11.26
CA GLY A 100 20.46 -0.77 12.70
C GLY A 100 21.65 -1.65 13.09
N LEU A 101 22.04 -2.60 12.25
CA LEU A 101 23.22 -3.44 12.44
C LEU A 101 24.52 -2.79 11.93
N GLY A 102 24.45 -1.55 11.43
CA GLY A 102 25.59 -0.81 10.91
C GLY A 102 25.87 -1.03 9.43
N HIS A 103 24.94 -1.65 8.67
CA HIS A 103 25.00 -1.65 7.21
C HIS A 103 24.27 -0.41 6.69
N PRO A 104 24.98 0.65 6.24
CA PRO A 104 24.33 1.90 5.87
C PRO A 104 23.35 1.67 4.71
N MET A 105 22.05 1.79 5.02
CA MET A 105 20.99 1.69 4.02
C MET A 105 20.55 3.08 3.63
N ASN A 106 20.28 3.28 2.33
CA ASN A 106 19.71 4.53 1.88
C ASN A 106 18.20 4.56 2.18
N LEU A 107 17.86 5.06 3.37
CA LEU A 107 16.47 5.16 3.86
C LEU A 107 15.60 6.08 2.98
N ASP A 108 16.21 6.99 2.21
CA ASP A 108 15.49 7.88 1.29
C ASP A 108 14.80 7.11 0.16
N LEU A 109 15.26 5.89 -0.13
CA LEU A 109 14.67 5.02 -1.16
C LEU A 109 13.43 4.27 -0.67
N ILE A 110 13.25 4.13 0.64
CA ILE A 110 12.13 3.35 1.22
C ILE A 110 10.79 3.99 0.83
N GLY A 111 10.65 5.31 1.00
CA GLY A 111 9.42 6.03 0.68
C GLY A 111 8.95 5.84 -0.77
N PRO A 112 9.80 6.15 -1.77
CA PRO A 112 9.50 5.94 -3.19
C PRO A 112 9.25 4.47 -3.57
N LEU A 113 10.04 3.51 -3.04
CA LEU A 113 9.85 2.08 -3.32
C LEU A 113 8.49 1.59 -2.80
N VAL A 114 8.22 1.81 -1.51
CA VAL A 114 7.00 1.34 -0.84
C VAL A 114 5.77 1.96 -1.50
N THR A 115 5.79 3.28 -1.69
CA THR A 115 4.66 4.02 -2.25
C THR A 115 4.46 3.67 -3.72
N GLY A 116 5.55 3.55 -4.49
CA GLY A 116 5.52 3.21 -5.91
C GLY A 116 4.92 1.84 -6.18
N VAL A 117 5.37 0.79 -5.46
CA VAL A 117 4.79 -0.55 -5.57
C VAL A 117 3.32 -0.54 -5.14
N THR A 118 3.00 0.13 -4.02
CA THR A 118 1.62 0.23 -3.52
C THR A 118 0.69 0.88 -4.55
N PHE A 119 1.13 1.98 -5.18
CA PHE A 119 0.38 2.68 -6.21
C PHE A 119 0.14 1.79 -7.43
N ILE A 120 1.14 1.04 -7.90
CA ILE A 120 0.98 0.12 -9.02
C ILE A 120 -0.03 -0.98 -8.69
N VAL A 121 0.09 -1.59 -7.51
CA VAL A 121 -0.81 -2.67 -7.08
C VAL A 121 -2.23 -2.14 -6.95
N VAL A 122 -2.44 -1.09 -6.17
CA VAL A 122 -3.76 -0.49 -5.96
C VAL A 122 -4.35 -0.03 -7.29
N GLY A 123 -3.58 0.65 -8.13
CA GLY A 123 -4.01 1.15 -9.43
C GLY A 123 -4.46 0.03 -10.39
N ASN A 124 -3.74 -1.09 -10.42
CA ASN A 124 -4.08 -2.25 -11.26
C ASN A 124 -5.35 -2.97 -10.78
N TYR A 125 -5.59 -3.01 -9.46
CA TYR A 125 -6.78 -3.64 -8.88
C TYR A 125 -7.99 -2.69 -8.77
N MET A 126 -7.79 -1.36 -8.87
CA MET A 126 -8.85 -0.34 -8.78
C MET A 126 -10.06 -0.63 -9.69
N PRO A 127 -9.89 -1.04 -10.97
CA PRO A 127 -11.02 -1.32 -11.86
C PRO A 127 -11.81 -2.59 -11.51
N ARG A 128 -11.27 -3.46 -10.66
CA ARG A 128 -11.86 -4.76 -10.31
C ARG A 128 -12.81 -4.68 -9.12
N PHE A 129 -12.75 -3.61 -8.33
CA PHE A 129 -13.72 -3.34 -7.28
C PHE A 129 -15.07 -2.96 -7.90
N LYS A 130 -15.89 -3.97 -8.19
CA LYS A 130 -17.28 -3.78 -8.63
C LYS A 130 -18.02 -2.93 -7.59
N GLN A 131 -18.70 -1.91 -8.09
CA GLN A 131 -19.51 -0.99 -7.30
C GLN A 131 -20.78 -1.70 -6.84
N ASN A 132 -20.71 -2.43 -5.75
CA ASN A 132 -21.93 -2.81 -5.05
C ASN A 132 -22.40 -1.55 -4.32
N GLY A 133 -23.54 -0.97 -4.73
CA GLY A 133 -24.13 0.25 -4.16
C GLY A 133 -24.48 0.21 -2.66
N HIS A 134 -24.01 -0.81 -1.93
CA HIS A 134 -24.30 -1.07 -0.53
C HIS A 134 -23.06 -1.15 0.37
N VAL A 135 -21.84 -1.21 -0.19
CA VAL A 135 -20.61 -1.31 0.62
C VAL A 135 -19.91 0.05 0.68
N GLY A 136 -20.38 0.90 1.60
CA GLY A 136 -19.59 1.82 2.44
C GLY A 136 -18.74 2.93 1.80
N GLY A 137 -18.55 2.98 0.49
CA GLY A 137 -17.94 4.11 -0.19
C GLY A 137 -19.01 5.14 -0.56
N GLN A 138 -19.20 6.14 0.28
CA GLN A 138 -20.11 7.28 0.07
C GLN A 138 -19.68 8.19 -1.10
N ILE A 139 -19.13 7.66 -2.20
CA ILE A 139 -19.22 8.35 -3.49
C ILE A 139 -20.68 8.18 -3.91
N ASN A 140 -21.50 9.05 -3.36
CA ASN A 140 -22.92 9.30 -3.57
C ASN A 140 -23.64 8.39 -4.59
N MET A 141 -24.75 7.80 -4.16
CA MET A 141 -25.77 7.18 -5.03
C MET A 141 -26.23 8.12 -6.18
N THR A 142 -25.84 9.40 -6.13
CA THR A 142 -26.11 10.45 -7.10
C THR A 142 -25.32 10.35 -8.43
N ILE A 143 -24.18 9.66 -8.49
CA ILE A 143 -23.37 9.56 -9.72
C ILE A 143 -23.63 8.23 -10.43
N ARG A 144 -24.11 8.30 -11.68
CA ARG A 144 -24.37 7.13 -12.56
C ARG A 144 -23.13 6.21 -12.64
N GLU A 145 -23.38 4.91 -12.68
CA GLU A 145 -22.34 3.86 -12.67
C GLU A 145 -21.32 3.99 -13.83
N ASP A 146 -21.76 4.48 -15.00
CA ASP A 146 -20.93 4.70 -16.18
C ASP A 146 -19.79 5.69 -15.92
N VAL A 147 -20.08 6.80 -15.25
CA VAL A 147 -19.09 7.83 -14.91
C VAL A 147 -18.19 7.38 -13.78
N ARG A 148 -18.75 6.71 -12.77
CA ARG A 148 -17.95 6.19 -11.67
C ARG A 148 -16.95 5.14 -12.15
N ARG A 149 -17.35 4.27 -13.09
CA ARG A 149 -16.46 3.32 -13.75
C ARG A 149 -15.35 4.02 -14.54
N LYS A 150 -15.67 5.07 -15.29
CA LYS A 150 -14.67 5.87 -16.02
C LYS A 150 -13.65 6.50 -15.07
N ILE A 151 -14.10 7.11 -13.97
CA ILE A 151 -13.23 7.69 -12.94
C ILE A 151 -12.29 6.62 -12.35
N GLN A 152 -12.81 5.45 -11.96
CA GLN A 152 -11.98 4.37 -11.42
C GLN A 152 -10.93 3.86 -12.42
N LEU A 153 -11.27 3.75 -13.71
CA LEU A 153 -10.31 3.37 -14.74
C LEU A 153 -9.20 4.42 -14.90
N VAL A 154 -9.56 5.70 -14.86
CA VAL A 154 -8.60 6.81 -14.95
C VAL A 154 -7.69 6.83 -13.71
N PHE A 155 -8.27 6.69 -12.52
CA PHE A 155 -7.51 6.60 -11.27
C PHE A 155 -6.53 5.43 -11.28
N GLY A 156 -6.99 4.26 -11.72
CA GLY A 156 -6.14 3.08 -11.85
C GLY A 156 -4.93 3.32 -12.73
N ARG A 157 -5.13 3.96 -13.89
CA ARG A 157 -4.03 4.33 -14.82
C ARG A 157 -3.08 5.35 -14.21
N ILE A 158 -3.60 6.41 -13.59
CA ILE A 158 -2.76 7.45 -12.96
C ILE A 158 -1.93 6.83 -11.83
N PHE A 159 -2.51 5.95 -11.03
CA PHE A 159 -1.80 5.28 -9.94
C PHE A 159 -0.70 4.37 -10.47
N VAL A 160 -0.95 3.59 -11.53
CA VAL A 160 0.09 2.74 -12.14
C VAL A 160 1.22 3.60 -12.72
N VAL A 161 0.92 4.65 -13.48
CA VAL A 161 1.94 5.52 -14.09
C VAL A 161 2.70 6.30 -13.02
N GLY A 162 2.01 6.86 -12.04
CA GLY A 162 2.61 7.59 -10.92
C GLY A 162 3.51 6.67 -10.08
N GLY A 163 3.05 5.45 -9.80
CA GLY A 163 3.83 4.47 -9.05
C GLY A 163 5.08 4.02 -9.81
N LEU A 164 5.00 3.81 -11.13
CA LEU A 164 6.17 3.57 -11.98
C LEU A 164 7.14 4.77 -11.95
N GLY A 165 6.61 5.98 -12.01
CA GLY A 165 7.40 7.21 -11.85
C GLY A 165 8.16 7.23 -10.53
N MET A 166 7.50 6.91 -9.41
CA MET A 166 8.14 6.84 -8.09
C MET A 166 9.23 5.76 -8.01
N LEU A 167 9.05 4.62 -8.67
CA LEU A 167 10.11 3.61 -8.76
C LEU A 167 11.31 4.11 -9.57
N LEU A 168 11.09 4.83 -10.68
CA LEU A 168 12.17 5.41 -11.47
C LEU A 168 12.95 6.49 -10.71
N VAL A 169 12.32 7.20 -9.78
CA VAL A 169 13.00 8.17 -8.90
C VAL A 169 14.12 7.51 -8.08
N THR A 170 14.01 6.22 -7.76
CA THR A 170 15.04 5.50 -6.98
C THR A 170 16.35 5.30 -7.74
N LEU A 171 16.35 5.48 -9.06
CA LEU A 171 17.55 5.42 -9.89
C LEU A 171 18.31 6.74 -9.93
N LEU A 172 17.75 7.81 -9.33
CA LEU A 172 18.36 9.13 -9.29
C LEU A 172 19.36 9.26 -8.13
N PRO A 173 20.28 10.24 -8.18
CA PRO A 173 21.19 10.53 -7.07
C PRO A 173 20.44 10.91 -5.79
N SER A 174 20.88 10.44 -4.61
CA SER A 174 20.18 10.61 -3.33
C SER A 174 19.71 12.04 -3.04
N LYS A 175 20.51 13.05 -3.44
CA LYS A 175 20.20 14.47 -3.24
C LYS A 175 18.89 14.94 -3.89
N VAL A 176 18.46 14.28 -4.96
CA VAL A 176 17.24 14.66 -5.70
C VAL A 176 16.09 13.66 -5.52
N VAL A 177 16.33 12.50 -4.90
CA VAL A 177 15.31 11.44 -4.70
C VAL A 177 14.08 11.99 -3.99
N ILE A 178 14.24 12.58 -2.80
CA ILE A 178 13.12 13.09 -2.00
C ILE A 178 12.32 14.19 -2.73
N PRO A 179 12.93 15.28 -3.23
CA PRO A 179 12.15 16.33 -3.90
C PRO A 179 11.46 15.83 -5.17
N THR A 180 12.11 14.97 -5.97
CA THR A 180 11.47 14.40 -7.17
C THR A 180 10.34 13.45 -6.80
N PHE A 181 10.51 12.62 -5.76
CA PHE A 181 9.45 11.75 -5.24
C PHE A 181 8.21 12.56 -4.82
N VAL A 182 8.41 13.61 -4.02
CA VAL A 182 7.32 14.49 -3.57
C VAL A 182 6.63 15.15 -4.76
N ALA A 183 7.38 15.62 -5.76
CA ALA A 183 6.82 16.21 -6.97
C ALA A 183 5.94 15.20 -7.75
N VAL A 184 6.43 13.99 -7.98
CA VAL A 184 5.68 12.93 -8.68
C VAL A 184 4.42 12.54 -7.89
N LEU A 185 4.51 12.46 -6.57
CA LEU A 185 3.39 12.19 -5.68
C LEU A 185 2.32 13.27 -5.79
N LEU A 186 2.71 14.55 -5.68
CA LEU A 186 1.81 15.68 -5.79
C LEU A 186 1.13 15.73 -7.17
N ILE A 187 1.88 15.55 -8.26
CA ILE A 187 1.34 15.51 -9.62
C ILE A 187 0.30 14.37 -9.74
N SER A 188 0.60 13.18 -9.22
CA SER A 188 -0.31 12.04 -9.27
C SER A 188 -1.62 12.35 -8.52
N VAL A 189 -1.53 12.92 -7.32
CA VAL A 189 -2.69 13.30 -6.50
C VAL A 189 -3.50 14.42 -7.17
N LEU A 190 -2.85 15.47 -7.67
CA LEU A 190 -3.52 16.57 -8.36
C LEU A 190 -4.22 16.10 -9.64
N THR A 191 -3.62 15.18 -10.39
CA THR A 191 -4.23 14.61 -11.60
C THR A 191 -5.48 13.80 -11.26
N VAL A 192 -5.43 13.02 -10.17
CA VAL A 192 -6.59 12.27 -9.66
C VAL A 192 -7.71 13.22 -9.26
N LEU A 193 -7.42 14.25 -8.47
CA LEU A 193 -8.41 15.26 -8.06
C LEU A 193 -8.99 16.01 -9.28
N GLY A 194 -8.14 16.50 -10.17
CA GLY A 194 -8.54 17.22 -11.38
C GLY A 194 -9.42 16.37 -12.30
N SER A 195 -9.07 15.10 -12.51
CA SER A 195 -9.88 14.18 -13.32
C SER A 195 -11.26 13.94 -12.68
N SER A 196 -11.32 13.79 -11.35
CA SER A 196 -12.60 13.71 -10.63
C SER A 196 -13.47 14.94 -10.86
N PHE A 197 -12.93 16.14 -10.65
CA PHE A 197 -13.69 17.38 -10.86
C PHE A 197 -14.16 17.54 -12.31
N TYR A 198 -13.30 17.19 -13.28
CA TYR A 198 -13.63 17.25 -14.71
C TYR A 198 -14.81 16.33 -15.07
N TYR A 199 -14.78 15.07 -14.63
CA TYR A 199 -15.86 14.12 -14.90
C TYR A 199 -17.17 14.46 -14.16
N LEU A 200 -17.09 15.12 -13.00
CA LEU A 200 -18.26 15.62 -12.28
C LEU A 200 -18.89 16.84 -12.97
N LYS A 201 -18.07 17.80 -13.43
CA LYS A 201 -18.53 19.06 -14.04
C LYS A 201 -19.16 18.88 -15.42
N ILE A 202 -18.59 18.02 -16.27
CA ILE A 202 -19.16 17.74 -17.60
C ILE A 202 -20.60 17.22 -17.48
N LYS A 203 -20.89 16.46 -16.43
CA LYS A 203 -22.21 15.85 -16.27
C LYS A 203 -23.22 16.73 -15.57
N SER A 204 -22.79 17.69 -14.74
CA SER A 204 -23.69 18.74 -14.23
C SER A 204 -24.16 19.70 -15.33
N ALA A 205 -23.37 19.86 -16.41
CA ALA A 205 -23.72 20.71 -17.55
C ALA A 205 -24.62 20.03 -18.61
N GLN A 206 -24.93 18.74 -18.45
CA GLN A 206 -25.84 17.97 -19.32
C GLN A 206 -27.22 17.68 -18.69
N ARG A 207 -27.54 18.34 -17.58
CA ARG A 207 -28.88 18.39 -16.97
C ARG A 207 -29.55 19.69 -17.37
#